data_AF-A0A6A7C9D7-F1
#
_entry.id   AF-A0A6A7C9D7-F1
#
_cell.length_a   1.000
_cell.length_b   1.000
_cell.length_c   1.000
_cell.angle_alpha   90.00
_cell.angle_beta   90.00
_cell.angle_gamma   90.00
#
_symmetry.space_group_name_H-M   'P 1'
#
loop_
_entity.id
_entity.type
_entity.pdbx_description
1 polymer ?
#
loop_
_entity_poly.entity_id
_entity_poly.type
_entity_poly.pdbx_seq_one_letter_code
_entity_poly.pdbx_strand_id
1 'polypeptide(L)' 'MRVPSSVSPDPRLLEALAHAHDRVWVLKLEQDISDFLKNETDMFLDLPQCNSYHRLLAYKMADYYLLGH' A
#
# COMPACT_ATOMS: atom_id res chain seq x y z
N MET A 1 -11.10 0.86 -9.90
CA MET A 1 -11.44 -0.53 -9.51
C MET A 1 -11.63 -0.53 -8.00
N ARG A 2 -12.76 -1.04 -7.47
CA ARG A 2 -13.05 -1.09 -6.02
C ARG A 2 -12.39 -2.36 -5.46
N VAL A 3 -11.56 -2.24 -4.42
CA VAL A 3 -11.00 -3.40 -3.69
C VAL A 3 -12.14 -4.38 -3.37
N PRO A 4 -11.97 -5.70 -3.55
CA PRO A 4 -13.04 -6.65 -3.25
C PRO A 4 -13.53 -6.44 -1.82
N SER A 5 -14.84 -6.22 -1.66
CA SER A 5 -15.51 -5.90 -0.40
C SER A 5 -15.39 -6.99 0.68
N SER A 6 -14.65 -8.06 0.42
CA SER A 6 -14.37 -9.18 1.31
C SER A 6 -12.99 -9.13 1.98
N VAL A 7 -12.08 -8.24 1.56
CA VAL A 7 -10.74 -8.15 2.16
C VAL A 7 -10.74 -7.05 3.22
N SER A 8 -10.55 -7.45 4.47
CA SER A 8 -10.39 -6.51 5.59
C SER A 8 -8.97 -5.93 5.60
N PRO A 9 -8.79 -4.62 5.80
CA PRO A 9 -7.46 -4.02 5.92
C PRO A 9 -6.71 -4.59 7.14
N ASP A 10 -5.40 -4.81 6.98
CA ASP A 10 -4.55 -5.33 8.05
C ASP A 10 -4.50 -4.34 9.23
N PRO A 11 -4.57 -4.80 10.50
CA PRO A 11 -4.52 -3.93 11.67
C PRO A 11 -3.32 -2.98 11.71
N ARG A 12 -2.17 -3.38 11.14
CA ARG A 12 -0.97 -2.55 11.09
C ARG A 12 -1.14 -1.31 10.20
N LEU A 13 -1.90 -1.44 9.11
CA LEU A 13 -2.23 -0.30 8.26
C LEU A 13 -3.16 0.66 9.00
N LEU A 14 -4.16 0.13 9.72
CA LEU A 14 -5.08 0.93 10.52
C LEU A 14 -4.35 1.67 11.65
N GLU A 15 -3.41 1.00 12.32
CA GLU A 15 -2.54 1.58 13.35
C GLU A 15 -1.67 2.70 12.76
N ALA A 16 -1.03 2.47 11.61
CA ALA A 16 -0.22 3.48 10.93
C ALA A 16 -1.05 4.73 10.53
N LEU A 17 -2.30 4.56 10.12
CA LEU A 17 -3.21 5.67 9.81
C LEU A 17 -3.56 6.52 11.05
N ALA A 18 -3.48 5.97 12.26
CA ALA A 18 -3.70 6.73 13.49
C ALA A 18 -2.55 7.72 13.78
N HIS A 19 -1.33 7.42 13.35
CA HIS A 19 -0.15 8.25 13.58
C HIS A 19 0.08 9.26 12.45
N ALA A 20 0.30 10.54 12.78
CA ALA A 20 0.34 11.60 11.77
C ALA A 20 1.47 11.43 10.73
N HIS A 21 2.65 10.98 11.15
CA HIS A 21 3.78 10.74 10.27
C HIS A 21 3.52 9.53 9.36
N ASP A 22 3.14 8.40 9.94
CA ASP A 22 2.99 7.14 9.20
C ASP A 22 1.77 7.18 8.29
N ARG A 23 0.70 7.90 8.68
CA ARG A 23 -0.47 8.15 7.84
C ARG A 23 -0.09 8.81 6.52
N VAL A 24 0.78 9.82 6.52
CA VAL A 24 1.20 10.49 5.28
C VAL A 24 1.91 9.51 4.35
N TRP A 25 2.77 8.65 4.90
CA TRP A 25 3.47 7.64 4.12
C TRP A 25 2.51 6.58 3.55
N VAL A 26 1.58 6.07 4.36
CA VAL A 26 0.57 5.07 3.93
C VAL A 26 -0.34 5.62 2.83
N LEU A 27 -0.82 6.86 2.97
CA LEU A 27 -1.67 7.50 1.95
C LEU A 27 -0.91 7.74 0.64
N LYS A 28 0.38 8.07 0.72
CA LYS A 28 1.22 8.21 -0.47
C LYS A 28 1.42 6.88 -1.18
N LEU A 29 1.70 5.81 -0.42
CA LEU A 29 1.80 4.46 -0.96
C LEU A 29 0.48 4.03 -1.65
N GLU A 30 -0.67 4.29 -1.02
CA GLU A 30 -1.98 3.99 -1.60
C GLU A 30 -2.20 4.71 -2.94
N GLN A 31 -1.77 5.98 -3.00
CA GLN A 31 -1.82 6.76 -4.23
C GLN A 31 -0.90 6.19 -5.31
N ASP A 32 0.35 5.87 -4.97
CA ASP A 32 1.34 5.28 -5.88
C ASP A 32 0.83 3.94 -6.45
N ILE A 33 0.26 3.06 -5.61
CA ILE A 33 -0.38 1.81 -6.04
C ILE A 33 -1.61 2.07 -6.92
N SER A 34 -2.43 3.04 -6.55
CA SER A 34 -3.63 3.40 -7.33
C SER A 34 -3.28 3.94 -8.70
N ASP A 35 -2.16 4.65 -8.85
CA ASP A 35 -1.69 5.17 -10.13
C ASP A 35 -1.01 4.07 -10.95
N PHE A 36 -0.21 3.21 -10.32
CA PHE A 36 0.30 1.98 -10.94
C PHE A 36 -0.82 1.13 -11.55
N LEU A 37 -1.89 0.87 -10.80
CA LEU A 37 -3.04 0.08 -11.26
C LEU A 37 -3.84 0.72 -12.40
N LYS A 38 -3.71 2.04 -12.63
CA LYS A 38 -4.36 2.72 -13.76
C LYS A 38 -3.51 2.66 -15.04
N ASN A 39 -2.20 2.43 -14.92
CA ASN A 39 -1.28 2.36 -16.04
C ASN A 39 -1.06 0.90 -16.47
N GLU A 40 -1.77 0.45 -17.50
CA GLU A 40 -1.69 -0.94 -18.00
C GLU A 40 -0.30 -1.32 -18.57
N THR A 41 0.58 -0.34 -18.75
CA THR A 41 1.96 -0.56 -19.23
C THR A 41 2.95 -0.92 -18.12
N ASP A 42 2.63 -0.57 -16.88
CA ASP A 42 3.56 -0.73 -15.77
C ASP A 42 3.44 -2.15 -15.22
N MET A 43 4.56 -2.90 -15.25
CA MET A 43 4.60 -4.27 -14.73
C MET A 43 5.13 -4.34 -13.28
N PHE A 44 5.84 -3.30 -12.85
CA PHE A 44 6.49 -3.22 -11.53
C PHE A 44 6.30 -1.84 -10.93
N LEU A 45 6.09 -1.79 -9.61
CA LEU A 45 6.10 -0.57 -8.81
C LEU A 45 7.35 -0.58 -7.91
N ASP A 46 8.32 0.26 -8.22
CA ASP A 46 9.52 0.41 -7.40
C ASP A 46 9.28 1.39 -6.25
N LEU A 47 9.45 0.92 -5.02
CA LEU A 47 9.39 1.75 -3.83
C LEU A 47 10.77 2.30 -3.47
N PRO A 48 10.85 3.55 -2.98
CA PRO A 48 12.11 4.11 -2.49
C PRO A 48 12.66 3.30 -1.30
N GLN A 49 13.91 3.52 -0.93
CA GLN A 49 14.49 2.84 0.23
C GLN A 49 13.68 3.16 1.50
N CYS A 50 13.02 2.13 2.00
CA CYS A 50 12.19 2.19 3.20
C CYS A 50 12.83 1.36 4.33
N ASN A 51 12.61 1.82 5.56
CA ASN A 51 12.96 1.05 6.77
C ASN A 51 12.11 -0.24 6.85
N SER A 52 12.44 -1.13 7.78
CA SER A 52 11.77 -2.43 7.94
C SER A 52 10.27 -2.29 8.27
N TYR A 53 9.87 -1.25 9.01
CA TYR A 53 8.47 -1.00 9.35
C TYR A 53 7.66 -0.58 8.11
N HIS A 54 8.15 0.38 7.33
CA HIS A 54 7.53 0.81 6.08
C HIS A 54 7.48 -0.32 5.04
N ARG A 55 8.50 -1.19 4.97
CA ARG A 55 8.43 -2.41 4.11
C ARG A 55 7.30 -3.34 4.54
N LEU A 56 7.12 -3.55 5.84
CA LEU A 56 5.98 -4.35 6.33
C LEU A 56 4.65 -3.74 5.88
N LEU A 57 4.48 -2.42 6.00
CA LEU A 57 3.27 -1.73 5.55
C LEU A 57 3.06 -1.86 4.03
N ALA A 58 4.15 -1.77 3.24
CA ALA A 58 4.10 -2.00 1.80
C ALA A 58 3.60 -3.41 1.46
N TYR A 59 4.14 -4.44 2.12
CA TYR A 59 3.68 -5.81 1.94
C TYR A 59 2.20 -5.98 2.29
N LYS A 60 1.75 -5.42 3.41
CA LYS A 60 0.33 -5.48 3.81
C LYS A 60 -0.59 -4.76 2.84
N MET A 61 -0.14 -3.67 2.25
CA MET A 61 -0.92 -2.95 1.26
C MET A 61 -0.92 -3.70 -0.08
N ALA A 62 0.19 -4.28 -0.51
CA ALA A 62 0.24 -5.15 -1.68
C ALA A 62 -0.72 -6.35 -1.53
N ASP A 63 -0.72 -7.02 -0.37
CA ASP A 63 -1.69 -8.08 -0.04
C ASP A 63 -3.13 -7.57 -0.16
N TYR A 64 -3.41 -6.36 0.34
CA TYR A 64 -4.74 -5.75 0.30
C TYR A 64 -5.24 -5.49 -1.13
N TYR A 65 -4.33 -5.09 -2.03
CA TYR A 65 -4.62 -4.89 -3.46
C TYR A 65 -4.42 -6.15 -4.31
N LEU A 66 -4.11 -7.30 -3.70
CA LEU A 66 -3.82 -8.57 -4.37
C LEU A 66 -2.66 -8.47 -5.38
N LEU A 67 -1.65 -7.66 -5.06
CA LEU A 67 -0.43 -7.49 -5.83
C LEU A 67 0.63 -8.53 -5.42
N GLY A 68 1.41 -8.99 -6.40
CA GLY A 68 2.63 -9.76 -6.13
C GLY A 68 3.73 -8.86 -5.55
N HIS A 69 4.57 -9.42 -4.67
CA HIS A 69 5.59 -8.68 -3.92
C HIS A 69 6.81 -9.54 -3.57
#